data_AF-A0A2G9YEQ3-F1
#
_entry.id   AF-A0A2G9YEQ3-F1
#
_cell.length_a   1.000
_cell.length_b   1.000
_cell.length_c   1.000
_cell.angle_alpha   90.00
_cell.angle_beta   90.00
_cell.angle_gamma   90.00
#
_symmetry.space_group_name_H-M   'P 1'
#
loop_
_entity.id
_entity.type
_entity.pdbx_description
1 polymer ?
#
loop_
_entity_poly.entity_id
_entity_poly.type
_entity_poly.pdbx_seq_one_letter_code
_entity_poly.pdbx_strand_id
1 'polypeptide(L)'
;MPKLNKKYRFLAIILAVSLVLLRGDFLPQKAKASSEGLAIYSLNVSEVTHNSAKITWRTSSTSDAKVEFGVDTNYGNWVSSSLKDETYHTIILGGLAPQTTYHFRAISKNQEGNEIISIDHIFKTEEYEDKTLPIISQVRVSFVTGKTATIVWETDEEADSTVEYGLREEFDKRKYSSSKVKIHEITLTKLLKETYYNARVKSKDKSGNESVSQEFRFKTLEGEELDDADLIISNITPISGDSPQISQTSAQVTWQTNRPADGRVDYGESTRYGEKVSSTPPKSINHSFVLENLKEGTLYHFRVKSEDIFGKTAVSLDHIFTTKSATEVPEVPLLSINMVTKAEALYKTATSPDVYAILKGRKHLIPSPSVFREYGYRWEDIKVVAASQLDEYKDAKLVKLPHEKNVYFLYLEKKIKKAIPNEKVFLSYGHKWEEIVEISSRDLVAYSDIKLVKTQDKPSVYLLEGGAKKPIFSAEVFERRGYDWSKIGVVNKTDLDSYPTGEMIL
;
A
#
# COMPACT_ATOMS: atom_id res chain seq x y z
N MET A 1 -4.47 15.10 88.09
CA MET A 1 -5.25 14.73 89.30
C MET A 1 -6.68 15.27 89.15
N PRO A 2 -7.66 14.90 90.00
CA PRO A 2 -8.48 13.69 89.92
C PRO A 2 -9.80 13.92 89.15
N LYS A 3 -10.37 12.93 88.43
CA LYS A 3 -11.33 11.91 88.92
C LYS A 3 -12.47 12.44 89.81
N LEU A 4 -13.74 12.30 89.37
CA LEU A 4 -14.72 11.46 90.09
C LEU A 4 -15.96 11.06 89.24
N ASN A 5 -16.29 9.77 89.36
CA ASN A 5 -17.57 9.03 89.29
C ASN A 5 -18.90 9.75 88.94
N LYS A 6 -19.83 9.19 88.14
CA LYS A 6 -20.46 7.84 88.04
C LYS A 6 -21.71 7.62 88.93
N LYS A 7 -22.88 7.57 88.25
CA LYS A 7 -23.95 6.53 88.28
C LYS A 7 -24.87 6.31 89.52
N TYR A 8 -26.16 6.07 89.20
CA TYR A 8 -27.16 5.21 89.89
C TYR A 8 -27.75 5.69 91.24
N ARG A 9 -28.99 5.35 91.68
CA ARG A 9 -30.28 4.89 91.05
C ARG A 9 -31.41 4.91 92.14
N PHE A 10 -32.61 4.38 91.83
CA PHE A 10 -33.82 4.23 92.70
C PHE A 10 -34.60 5.55 92.98
N LEU A 11 -35.90 5.60 93.34
CA LEU A 11 -36.94 4.66 93.87
C LEU A 11 -38.36 5.27 93.50
N ALA A 12 -39.57 4.67 93.48
CA ALA A 12 -40.17 3.33 93.76
C ALA A 12 -41.59 3.13 93.10
N ILE A 13 -42.02 1.87 92.89
CA ILE A 13 -43.26 1.17 93.35
C ILE A 13 -44.60 2.00 93.45
N ILE A 14 -45.76 1.64 92.86
CA ILE A 14 -46.77 0.61 93.26
C ILE A 14 -47.76 0.20 92.12
N LEU A 15 -48.26 -1.05 92.23
CA LEU A 15 -49.39 -1.83 91.63
C LEU A 15 -50.59 -1.09 90.94
N ALA A 16 -51.48 -1.73 90.15
CA ALA A 16 -52.03 -3.11 90.25
C ALA A 16 -52.34 -3.84 88.90
N VAL A 17 -53.14 -4.93 88.93
CA VAL A 17 -53.14 -6.06 87.95
C VAL A 17 -54.55 -6.53 87.53
N SER A 18 -54.69 -7.08 86.30
CA SER A 18 -55.84 -7.82 85.70
C SER A 18 -57.11 -6.99 85.36
N LEU A 19 -57.94 -7.32 84.34
CA LEU A 19 -58.45 -8.64 83.91
C LEU A 19 -58.72 -8.78 82.37
N VAL A 20 -59.06 -10.01 81.98
CA VAL A 20 -59.25 -10.69 80.67
C VAL A 20 -60.14 -10.00 79.59
N LEU A 21 -59.82 -10.34 78.33
CA LEU A 21 -60.52 -10.14 77.04
C LEU A 21 -62.07 -10.32 77.02
N LEU A 22 -62.76 -9.57 76.15
CA LEU A 22 -63.56 -10.15 75.04
C LEU A 22 -63.83 -9.16 73.87
N ARG A 23 -64.43 -9.67 72.79
CA ARG A 23 -64.58 -9.08 71.42
C ARG A 23 -65.64 -7.95 71.31
N GLY A 24 -65.53 -7.12 70.25
CA GLY A 24 -66.69 -6.45 69.63
C GLY A 24 -66.42 -5.07 68.98
N ASP A 25 -66.15 -5.05 67.67
CA ASP A 25 -66.42 -4.03 66.63
C ASP A 25 -66.41 -2.51 67.00
N PHE A 26 -65.50 -1.69 66.44
CA PHE A 26 -65.63 -0.98 65.13
C PHE A 26 -66.96 -0.21 64.96
N LEU A 27 -66.98 1.11 64.68
CA LEU A 27 -66.22 1.87 63.68
C LEU A 27 -65.67 3.23 64.20
N PRO A 28 -64.80 3.96 63.45
CA PRO A 28 -63.78 4.82 64.06
C PRO A 28 -64.04 6.33 64.01
N GLN A 29 -63.41 7.06 64.93
CA GLN A 29 -63.09 8.47 64.75
C GLN A 29 -61.90 8.60 63.77
N LYS A 30 -62.01 9.47 62.75
CA LYS A 30 -60.96 9.64 61.72
C LYS A 30 -59.64 10.09 62.34
N ALA A 31 -58.66 9.18 62.44
CA ALA A 31 -57.27 9.54 62.63
C ALA A 31 -56.77 10.31 61.39
N LYS A 32 -56.35 11.56 61.59
CA LYS A 32 -55.78 12.40 60.54
C LYS A 32 -54.37 11.91 60.23
N ALA A 33 -54.19 11.22 59.10
CA ALA A 33 -52.87 10.80 58.64
C ALA A 33 -51.94 12.02 58.50
N SER A 34 -50.72 11.90 59.02
CA SER A 34 -49.65 12.87 58.79
C SER A 34 -49.13 12.70 57.36
N SER A 35 -49.53 13.60 56.47
CA SER A 35 -49.04 13.65 55.09
C SER A 35 -47.62 14.22 55.03
N GLU A 36 -46.64 13.48 55.54
CA GLU A 36 -45.26 13.65 55.10
C GLU A 36 -45.18 13.17 53.64
N GLY A 37 -44.74 14.05 52.75
CA GLY A 37 -44.73 13.77 51.31
C GLY A 37 -43.66 12.78 50.90
N LEU A 38 -43.71 12.36 49.63
CA LEU A 38 -42.60 11.67 49.01
C LEU A 38 -41.37 12.59 49.00
N ALA A 39 -40.28 12.16 49.63
CA ALA A 39 -39.07 12.94 49.84
C ALA A 39 -37.84 12.12 49.47
N ILE A 40 -36.87 12.73 48.79
CA ILE A 40 -35.55 12.15 48.50
C ILE A 40 -34.57 12.55 49.61
N TYR A 41 -33.75 11.59 50.07
CA TYR A 41 -32.67 11.83 51.01
C TYR A 41 -31.47 10.91 50.74
N SER A 42 -30.32 11.21 51.34
CA SER A 42 -29.06 10.48 51.13
C SER A 42 -28.64 10.37 49.64
N LEU A 43 -28.98 11.35 48.81
CA LEU A 43 -28.51 11.42 47.42
C LEU A 43 -26.98 11.58 47.40
N ASN A 44 -26.29 10.67 46.71
CA ASN A 44 -24.84 10.57 46.70
C ASN A 44 -24.34 10.18 45.30
N VAL A 45 -23.15 10.67 44.94
CA VAL A 45 -22.39 10.20 43.77
C VAL A 45 -21.20 9.38 44.25
N SER A 46 -20.99 8.20 43.66
CA SER A 46 -19.87 7.30 43.93
C SER A 46 -19.45 6.58 42.65
N GLU A 47 -18.36 5.80 42.69
CA GLU A 47 -17.91 4.99 41.54
C GLU A 47 -17.85 5.81 40.23
N VAL A 48 -17.37 7.06 40.34
CA VAL A 48 -17.12 7.94 39.20
C VAL A 48 -15.87 7.45 38.48
N THR A 49 -15.92 7.43 37.16
CA THR A 49 -14.78 7.11 36.29
C THR A 49 -14.64 8.18 35.21
N HIS A 50 -13.78 7.94 34.23
CA HIS A 50 -13.68 8.78 33.04
C HIS A 50 -14.92 8.72 32.11
N ASN A 51 -15.79 7.70 32.25
CA ASN A 51 -16.97 7.52 31.37
C ASN A 51 -18.29 7.16 32.07
N SER A 52 -18.29 7.07 33.41
CA SER A 52 -19.44 6.63 34.19
C SER A 52 -19.50 7.26 35.58
N ALA A 53 -20.67 7.20 36.22
CA ALA A 53 -20.87 7.57 37.62
C ALA A 53 -22.08 6.84 38.20
N LYS A 54 -22.05 6.49 39.48
CA LYS A 54 -23.15 5.83 40.18
C LYS A 54 -23.85 6.81 41.12
N ILE A 55 -25.14 7.00 40.87
CA ILE A 55 -26.03 7.86 41.64
C ILE A 55 -26.87 6.96 42.56
N THR A 56 -26.82 7.19 43.87
CA THR A 56 -27.63 6.45 44.84
C THR A 56 -28.42 7.39 45.74
N TRP A 57 -29.65 7.01 46.12
CA TRP A 57 -30.48 7.79 47.05
C TRP A 57 -31.50 6.91 47.79
N ARG A 58 -32.29 7.52 48.66
CA ARG A 58 -33.44 6.90 49.33
C ARG A 58 -34.69 7.75 49.22
N THR A 59 -35.85 7.12 49.39
CA THR A 59 -37.17 7.75 49.39
C THR A 59 -38.00 7.39 50.62
N SER A 60 -38.88 8.31 51.04
CA SER A 60 -39.75 8.12 52.23
C SER A 60 -40.86 7.07 52.04
N SER A 61 -41.26 6.78 50.80
CA SER A 61 -42.05 5.61 50.43
C SER A 61 -41.37 4.84 49.30
N THR A 62 -41.88 3.67 48.96
CA THR A 62 -41.52 2.99 47.71
C THR A 62 -41.83 3.87 46.50
N SER A 63 -40.97 3.82 45.48
CA SER A 63 -41.10 4.61 44.26
C SER A 63 -40.32 3.98 43.11
N ASP A 64 -40.50 4.52 41.90
CA ASP A 64 -39.52 4.37 40.83
C ASP A 64 -38.28 5.29 41.02
N ALA A 65 -37.32 5.11 40.11
CA ALA A 65 -36.07 5.86 40.08
C ALA A 65 -35.75 6.35 38.66
N LYS A 66 -35.49 7.65 38.50
CA LYS A 66 -34.98 8.26 37.28
C LYS A 66 -33.90 9.29 37.64
N VAL A 67 -32.88 9.40 36.80
CA VAL A 67 -31.92 10.52 36.82
C VAL A 67 -31.98 11.21 35.47
N GLU A 68 -32.09 12.54 35.49
CA GLU A 68 -31.81 13.40 34.34
C GLU A 68 -30.42 13.99 34.52
N PHE A 69 -29.59 14.02 33.48
CA PHE A 69 -28.19 14.45 33.54
C PHE A 69 -27.73 15.10 32.23
N GLY A 70 -26.74 15.98 32.29
CA GLY A 70 -26.13 16.64 31.13
C GLY A 70 -24.96 17.55 31.50
N VAL A 71 -24.36 18.23 30.51
CA VAL A 71 -23.25 19.17 30.74
C VAL A 71 -23.69 20.53 31.28
N ASP A 72 -25.00 20.77 31.34
CA ASP A 72 -25.65 21.94 31.94
C ASP A 72 -27.01 21.55 32.56
N THR A 73 -27.70 22.51 33.18
CA THR A 73 -29.00 22.32 33.85
C THR A 73 -30.19 22.11 32.92
N ASN A 74 -30.00 22.03 31.60
CA ASN A 74 -31.03 21.54 30.67
C ASN A 74 -31.04 19.99 30.64
N TYR A 75 -29.95 19.36 31.08
CA TYR A 75 -29.71 17.91 31.14
C TYR A 75 -29.73 17.23 29.75
N GLY A 76 -30.90 17.11 29.12
CA GLY A 76 -31.08 16.50 27.80
C GLY A 76 -30.98 14.96 27.76
N ASN A 77 -30.31 14.33 28.73
CA ASN A 77 -30.17 12.87 28.83
C ASN A 77 -30.84 12.36 30.11
N TRP A 78 -31.26 11.08 30.11
CA TRP A 78 -31.85 10.45 31.29
C TRP A 78 -31.68 8.93 31.31
N VAL A 79 -31.73 8.35 32.51
CA VAL A 79 -31.78 6.90 32.77
C VAL A 79 -32.84 6.64 33.84
N SER A 80 -33.54 5.50 33.78
CA SER A 80 -34.53 5.11 34.80
C SER A 80 -34.51 3.61 35.11
N SER A 81 -34.73 3.25 36.37
CA SER A 81 -35.12 1.89 36.77
C SER A 81 -36.65 1.77 36.79
N SER A 82 -37.17 0.64 36.34
CA SER A 82 -38.60 0.31 36.36
C SER A 82 -39.05 -0.40 37.65
N LEU A 83 -38.14 -0.69 38.58
CA LEU A 83 -38.46 -1.21 39.90
C LEU A 83 -39.18 -0.11 40.70
N LYS A 84 -40.44 -0.39 41.11
CA LYS A 84 -41.34 0.60 41.76
C LYS A 84 -41.48 0.42 43.26
N ASP A 85 -40.86 -0.62 43.81
CA ASP A 85 -41.12 -1.15 45.16
C ASP A 85 -39.90 -1.03 46.10
N GLU A 86 -38.94 -0.17 45.74
CA GLU A 86 -37.71 0.07 46.52
C GLU A 86 -37.74 1.44 47.21
N THR A 87 -37.12 1.54 48.40
CA THR A 87 -36.87 2.80 49.14
C THR A 87 -35.40 3.22 49.11
N TYR A 88 -34.57 2.47 48.39
CA TYR A 88 -33.17 2.74 48.13
C TYR A 88 -32.92 2.51 46.64
N HIS A 89 -32.36 3.51 45.98
CA HIS A 89 -32.28 3.59 44.52
C HIS A 89 -30.82 3.64 44.08
N THR A 90 -30.52 3.03 42.94
CA THR A 90 -29.20 3.06 42.32
C THR A 90 -29.33 3.17 40.80
N ILE A 91 -28.70 4.17 40.21
CA ILE A 91 -28.59 4.35 38.76
C ILE A 91 -27.12 4.53 38.40
N ILE A 92 -26.67 3.79 37.39
CA ILE A 92 -25.34 3.96 36.79
C ILE A 92 -25.53 4.78 35.52
N LEU A 93 -24.91 5.96 35.48
CA LEU A 93 -24.73 6.75 34.27
C LEU A 93 -23.48 6.23 33.54
N GLY A 94 -23.53 6.14 32.21
CA GLY A 94 -22.44 5.64 31.38
C GLY A 94 -22.45 6.28 30.00
N GLY A 95 -21.35 6.18 29.26
CA GLY A 95 -21.16 6.90 28.00
C GLY A 95 -20.88 8.40 28.20
N LEU A 96 -20.38 8.77 29.38
CA LEU A 96 -19.99 10.14 29.71
C LEU A 96 -18.65 10.50 29.04
N ALA A 97 -18.43 11.78 28.79
CA ALA A 97 -17.13 12.29 28.34
C ALA A 97 -16.16 12.42 29.53
N PRO A 98 -14.83 12.22 29.34
CA PRO A 98 -13.82 12.38 30.38
C PRO A 98 -13.59 13.86 30.76
N GLN A 99 -13.02 14.09 31.94
CA GLN A 99 -12.77 15.42 32.54
C GLN A 99 -13.96 16.40 32.51
N THR A 100 -15.19 15.93 32.34
CA THR A 100 -16.37 16.75 32.05
C THR A 100 -17.23 16.89 33.31
N THR A 101 -17.64 18.12 33.61
CA THR A 101 -18.61 18.38 34.68
C THR A 101 -20.02 18.08 34.18
N TYR A 102 -20.74 17.23 34.91
CA TYR A 102 -22.13 16.89 34.64
C TYR A 102 -23.03 17.41 35.76
N HIS A 103 -24.08 18.13 35.37
CA HIS A 103 -25.26 18.44 36.16
C HIS A 103 -26.22 17.26 36.13
N PHE A 104 -26.91 16.98 37.24
CA PHE A 104 -27.94 15.95 37.30
C PHE A 104 -28.97 16.20 38.41
N ARG A 105 -30.15 15.60 38.24
CA ARG A 105 -31.20 15.54 39.27
C ARG A 105 -31.85 14.17 39.34
N ALA A 106 -32.15 13.71 40.55
CA ALA A 106 -32.92 12.49 40.80
C ALA A 106 -34.42 12.82 40.82
N ILE A 107 -35.21 11.92 40.22
CA ILE A 107 -36.67 11.98 40.14
C ILE A 107 -37.20 10.63 40.62
N SER A 108 -38.21 10.64 41.48
CA SER A 108 -38.88 9.44 41.98
C SER A 108 -40.38 9.65 42.08
N LYS A 109 -41.15 8.66 41.65
CA LYS A 109 -42.62 8.68 41.68
C LYS A 109 -43.17 7.43 42.39
N ASN A 110 -44.05 7.63 43.36
CA ASN A 110 -44.65 6.52 44.13
C ASN A 110 -45.90 5.94 43.46
N GLN A 111 -46.44 4.84 44.01
CA GLN A 111 -47.61 4.16 43.45
C GLN A 111 -48.88 5.02 43.47
N GLU A 112 -49.02 5.92 44.46
CA GLU A 112 -50.10 6.91 44.54
C GLU A 112 -49.96 8.06 43.52
N GLY A 113 -48.87 8.09 42.75
CA GLY A 113 -48.61 9.08 41.70
C GLY A 113 -47.99 10.38 42.17
N ASN A 114 -47.62 10.50 43.46
CA ASN A 114 -46.82 11.63 43.95
C ASN A 114 -45.41 11.55 43.35
N GLU A 115 -44.89 12.69 42.89
CA GLU A 115 -43.59 12.80 42.25
C GLU A 115 -42.73 13.80 43.02
N ILE A 116 -41.45 13.47 43.22
CA ILE A 116 -40.46 14.35 43.82
C ILE A 116 -39.22 14.44 42.93
N ILE A 117 -38.61 15.62 42.91
CA ILE A 117 -37.43 15.95 42.12
C ILE A 117 -36.39 16.55 43.09
N SER A 118 -35.13 16.14 43.00
CA SER A 118 -34.04 16.75 43.77
C SER A 118 -33.74 18.17 43.27
N ILE A 119 -32.92 18.91 44.03
CA ILE A 119 -32.19 20.05 43.46
C ILE A 119 -31.21 19.56 42.38
N ASP A 120 -30.61 20.49 41.63
CA ASP A 120 -29.47 20.19 40.78
C ASP A 120 -28.25 19.81 41.63
N HIS A 121 -27.50 18.81 41.18
CA HIS A 121 -26.26 18.33 41.76
C HIS A 121 -25.21 18.17 40.65
N ILE A 122 -23.94 18.39 40.98
CA ILE A 122 -22.84 18.24 40.04
C ILE A 122 -21.86 17.13 40.44
N PHE A 123 -21.28 16.48 39.44
CA PHE A 123 -20.05 15.71 39.57
C PHE A 123 -19.14 15.99 38.37
N LYS A 124 -17.87 15.60 38.44
CA LYS A 124 -16.93 15.68 37.32
C LYS A 124 -16.37 14.29 37.05
N THR A 125 -16.40 13.84 35.80
CA THR A 125 -15.74 12.59 35.40
C THR A 125 -14.22 12.69 35.52
N GLU A 126 -13.57 11.55 35.72
CA GLU A 126 -12.12 11.45 35.81
C GLU A 126 -11.45 11.70 34.45
N GLU A 127 -10.13 11.79 34.44
CA GLU A 127 -9.35 11.79 33.20
C GLU A 127 -9.25 10.38 32.63
N TYR A 128 -9.24 10.27 31.29
CA TYR A 128 -9.00 8.99 30.64
C TYR A 128 -7.50 8.67 30.64
N GLU A 129 -7.11 7.77 31.54
CA GLU A 129 -5.78 7.14 31.52
C GLU A 129 -5.82 5.86 30.68
N ASP A 130 -5.13 5.86 29.55
CA ASP A 130 -4.86 4.65 28.78
C ASP A 130 -3.82 3.78 29.49
N LYS A 131 -4.11 2.47 29.57
CA LYS A 131 -3.34 1.45 30.31
C LYS A 131 -3.18 0.16 29.50
N THR A 132 -3.51 0.17 28.21
CA THR A 132 -3.20 -0.94 27.31
C THR A 132 -1.71 -0.93 26.97
N LEU A 133 -1.10 -2.11 26.85
CA LEU A 133 0.30 -2.27 26.46
C LEU A 133 0.38 -2.54 24.95
N PRO A 134 1.29 -1.91 24.18
CA PRO A 134 1.38 -2.11 22.74
C PRO A 134 1.79 -3.55 22.40
N ILE A 135 1.02 -4.26 21.58
CA ILE A 135 1.25 -5.67 21.26
C ILE A 135 2.33 -5.79 20.18
N ILE A 136 3.57 -6.03 20.61
CA ILE A 136 4.73 -6.25 19.73
C ILE A 136 4.56 -7.57 18.95
N SER A 137 4.68 -7.50 17.63
CA SER A 137 4.59 -8.64 16.71
C SER A 137 5.59 -8.55 15.55
N GLN A 138 5.65 -9.59 14.70
CA GLN A 138 6.47 -9.67 13.49
C GLN A 138 7.99 -9.39 13.64
N VAL A 139 8.54 -9.49 14.86
CA VAL A 139 9.94 -9.21 15.19
C VAL A 139 10.89 -10.09 14.37
N ARG A 140 11.72 -9.46 13.54
CA ARG A 140 12.69 -10.15 12.68
C ARG A 140 13.91 -9.26 12.39
N VAL A 141 15.03 -9.91 12.07
CA VAL A 141 16.20 -9.22 11.49
C VAL A 141 16.03 -9.23 9.98
N SER A 142 15.83 -8.07 9.37
CA SER A 142 15.53 -7.93 7.93
C SER A 142 16.78 -7.93 7.05
N PHE A 143 17.93 -7.53 7.60
CA PHE A 143 19.21 -7.45 6.87
C PHE A 143 20.40 -7.48 7.83
N VAL A 144 21.53 -8.05 7.40
CA VAL A 144 22.75 -8.21 8.20
C VAL A 144 23.98 -8.06 7.30
N THR A 145 25.04 -7.44 7.81
CA THR A 145 26.36 -7.31 7.17
C THR A 145 27.46 -7.75 8.14
N GLY A 146 28.73 -7.42 7.90
CA GLY A 146 29.80 -7.61 8.87
C GLY A 146 29.65 -6.68 10.09
N LYS A 147 29.24 -5.43 9.86
CA LYS A 147 29.17 -4.38 10.91
C LYS A 147 27.77 -3.87 11.24
N THR A 148 26.70 -4.36 10.61
CA THR A 148 25.31 -3.94 10.86
C THR A 148 24.31 -5.09 10.96
N ALA A 149 23.16 -4.79 11.58
CA ALA A 149 21.94 -5.58 11.48
C ALA A 149 20.72 -4.66 11.57
N THR A 150 19.72 -4.86 10.72
CA THR A 150 18.45 -4.11 10.75
C THR A 150 17.37 -4.97 11.37
N ILE A 151 16.75 -4.48 12.44
CA ILE A 151 15.64 -5.16 13.13
C ILE A 151 14.35 -4.42 12.78
N VAL A 152 13.31 -5.16 12.43
CA VAL A 152 11.98 -4.64 12.12
C VAL A 152 10.91 -5.42 12.89
N TRP A 153 9.86 -4.73 13.31
CA TRP A 153 8.72 -5.29 14.05
C TRP A 153 7.49 -4.39 13.90
N GLU A 154 6.35 -4.85 14.41
CA GLU A 154 5.07 -4.16 14.32
C GLU A 154 4.41 -4.05 15.70
N THR A 155 3.55 -3.05 15.87
CA THR A 155 2.64 -2.86 17.01
C THR A 155 1.22 -2.57 16.53
N ASP A 156 0.23 -2.91 17.35
CA ASP A 156 -1.20 -2.68 17.06
C ASP A 156 -1.64 -1.22 17.29
N GLU A 157 -0.90 -0.46 18.08
CA GLU A 157 -1.04 0.99 18.31
C GLU A 157 0.22 1.78 17.90
N GLU A 158 0.26 3.11 18.09
CA GLU A 158 1.42 3.94 17.71
C GLU A 158 2.45 4.05 18.85
N ALA A 159 3.56 3.31 18.72
CA ALA A 159 4.60 3.25 19.74
C ALA A 159 5.98 3.74 19.25
N ASP A 160 6.88 4.05 20.18
CA ASP A 160 8.28 4.32 19.85
C ASP A 160 9.08 3.02 19.61
N SER A 161 10.33 3.17 19.17
CA SER A 161 11.14 2.08 18.65
C SER A 161 12.46 1.97 19.41
N THR A 162 12.68 0.91 20.18
CA THR A 162 13.97 0.64 20.85
C THR A 162 14.44 -0.79 20.59
N VAL A 163 15.73 -0.96 20.30
CA VAL A 163 16.42 -2.26 20.27
C VAL A 163 17.48 -2.26 21.37
N GLU A 164 17.41 -3.22 22.27
CA GLU A 164 18.44 -3.54 23.27
C GLU A 164 19.20 -4.78 22.78
N TYR A 165 20.53 -4.77 22.84
CA TYR A 165 21.38 -5.82 22.27
C TYR A 165 22.73 -5.97 23.00
N GLY A 166 23.33 -7.16 22.92
CA GLY A 166 24.60 -7.45 23.60
C GLY A 166 25.27 -8.75 23.13
N LEU A 167 26.50 -8.99 23.60
CA LEU A 167 27.31 -10.17 23.27
C LEU A 167 27.01 -11.41 24.14
N ARG A 168 26.20 -11.23 25.18
CA ARG A 168 25.81 -12.24 26.18
C ARG A 168 24.33 -12.00 26.55
N GLU A 169 23.86 -12.58 27.65
CA GLU A 169 22.53 -12.30 28.22
C GLU A 169 22.39 -10.87 28.78
N GLU A 170 23.52 -10.16 28.94
CA GLU A 170 23.55 -8.74 29.29
C GLU A 170 23.36 -7.85 28.04
N PHE A 171 22.25 -7.10 27.99
CA PHE A 171 21.96 -6.10 26.95
C PHE A 171 22.76 -4.80 27.18
N ASP A 172 24.06 -4.86 26.93
CA ASP A 172 25.01 -3.77 27.21
C ASP A 172 24.83 -2.53 26.31
N LYS A 173 24.11 -2.65 25.19
CA LYS A 173 23.91 -1.59 24.19
C LYS A 173 22.43 -1.41 23.84
N ARG A 174 22.09 -0.20 23.41
CA ARG A 174 20.76 0.12 22.85
C ARG A 174 20.83 1.11 21.69
N LYS A 175 19.85 1.06 20.78
CA LYS A 175 19.54 2.12 19.81
C LYS A 175 18.04 2.36 19.81
N TYR A 176 17.61 3.61 19.68
CA TYR A 176 16.20 3.98 19.77
C TYR A 176 15.82 5.10 18.79
N SER A 177 14.52 5.24 18.55
CA SER A 177 13.85 6.34 17.85
C SER A 177 12.57 6.67 18.61
N SER A 178 12.34 7.95 18.91
CA SER A 178 11.17 8.43 19.68
C SER A 178 9.93 8.70 18.82
N SER A 179 10.02 8.55 17.50
CA SER A 179 8.87 8.67 16.59
C SER A 179 7.84 7.57 16.90
N LYS A 180 6.58 7.95 17.09
CA LYS A 180 5.48 7.01 17.28
C LYS A 180 5.01 6.49 15.93
N VAL A 181 5.01 5.17 15.76
CA VAL A 181 4.69 4.44 14.52
C VAL A 181 4.14 3.05 14.87
N LYS A 182 3.44 2.41 13.92
CA LYS A 182 3.02 0.99 14.04
C LYS A 182 3.99 -0.01 13.40
N ILE A 183 4.90 0.49 12.55
CA ILE A 183 5.89 -0.30 11.83
C ILE A 183 7.26 0.27 12.18
N HIS A 184 8.09 -0.54 12.83
CA HIS A 184 9.34 -0.12 13.44
C HIS A 184 10.53 -0.62 12.64
N GLU A 185 11.58 0.20 12.57
CA GLU A 185 12.85 -0.15 11.93
C GLU A 185 14.02 0.48 12.69
N ILE A 186 15.01 -0.33 13.07
CA ILE A 186 16.25 0.14 13.71
C ILE A 186 17.44 -0.61 13.13
N THR A 187 18.31 0.09 12.40
CA THR A 187 19.63 -0.39 11.95
C THR A 187 20.67 -0.22 13.05
N LEU A 188 21.17 -1.32 13.61
CA LEU A 188 22.35 -1.36 14.47
C LEU A 188 23.63 -1.24 13.62
N THR A 189 24.66 -0.60 14.15
CA THR A 189 25.90 -0.30 13.43
C THR A 189 27.11 -0.44 14.35
N LYS A 190 28.31 -0.59 13.78
CA LYS A 190 29.58 -0.80 14.54
C LYS A 190 29.55 -2.10 15.36
N LEU A 191 28.88 -3.12 14.83
CA LEU A 191 28.96 -4.49 15.34
C LEU A 191 30.33 -5.10 15.00
N LEU A 192 30.73 -6.11 15.76
CA LEU A 192 31.84 -6.99 15.43
C LEU A 192 31.38 -7.97 14.35
N LYS A 193 32.26 -8.27 13.38
CA LYS A 193 32.02 -9.28 12.35
C LYS A 193 32.01 -10.71 12.92
N GLU A 194 31.39 -11.65 12.21
CA GLU A 194 31.24 -13.06 12.61
C GLU A 194 30.63 -13.32 14.01
N THR A 195 30.03 -12.30 14.63
CA THR A 195 29.75 -12.29 16.06
C THR A 195 28.26 -12.48 16.29
N TYR A 196 27.93 -13.37 17.24
CA TYR A 196 26.56 -13.54 17.70
C TYR A 196 26.18 -12.42 18.67
N TYR A 197 25.00 -11.84 18.44
CA TYR A 197 24.35 -10.89 19.32
C TYR A 197 23.00 -11.44 19.79
N ASN A 198 22.75 -11.33 21.09
CA ASN A 198 21.41 -11.44 21.63
C ASN A 198 20.75 -10.05 21.56
N ALA A 199 19.46 -9.99 21.26
CA ALA A 199 18.71 -8.75 21.16
C ALA A 199 17.24 -8.93 21.56
N ARG A 200 16.61 -7.82 21.95
CA ARG A 200 15.16 -7.72 22.16
C ARG A 200 14.70 -6.33 21.73
N VAL A 201 13.43 -6.21 21.37
CA VAL A 201 12.83 -4.92 21.02
C VAL A 201 11.89 -4.44 22.12
N LYS A 202 11.77 -3.12 22.26
CA LYS A 202 10.86 -2.46 23.17
C LYS A 202 10.13 -1.34 22.44
N SER A 203 8.86 -1.18 22.80
CA SER A 203 8.01 -0.15 22.24
C SER A 203 7.11 0.41 23.34
N LYS A 204 7.07 1.73 23.43
CA LYS A 204 6.19 2.47 24.35
C LYS A 204 5.19 3.31 23.60
N ASP A 205 3.93 3.29 24.00
CA ASP A 205 2.85 4.09 23.44
C ASP A 205 3.02 5.61 23.71
N LYS A 206 1.97 6.40 23.47
CA LYS A 206 1.94 7.82 23.84
C LYS A 206 1.77 8.07 25.35
N SER A 207 1.14 7.14 26.09
CA SER A 207 0.66 7.35 27.47
C SER A 207 1.68 6.90 28.53
N GLY A 208 2.66 6.08 28.17
CA GLY A 208 3.75 5.59 29.02
C GLY A 208 3.86 4.06 29.10
N ASN A 209 2.89 3.33 28.55
CA ASN A 209 2.75 1.88 28.54
C ASN A 209 3.85 1.23 27.68
N GLU A 210 4.66 0.34 28.27
CA GLU A 210 5.87 -0.22 27.65
C GLU A 210 5.80 -1.75 27.50
N SER A 211 5.95 -2.23 26.27
CA SER A 211 6.12 -3.65 25.96
C SER A 211 7.56 -4.01 25.62
N VAL A 212 7.90 -5.29 25.83
CA VAL A 212 9.20 -5.90 25.53
C VAL A 212 8.96 -7.22 24.79
N SER A 213 9.71 -7.47 23.71
CA SER A 213 9.64 -8.73 22.98
C SER A 213 10.27 -9.89 23.74
N GLN A 214 10.00 -11.11 23.28
CA GLN A 214 10.91 -12.23 23.54
C GLN A 214 12.31 -11.92 22.99
N GLU A 215 13.32 -12.56 23.57
CA GLU A 215 14.72 -12.40 23.18
C GLU A 215 15.01 -13.24 21.93
N PHE A 216 15.79 -12.70 21.01
CA PHE A 216 16.19 -13.35 19.76
C PHE A 216 17.69 -13.16 19.53
N ARG A 217 18.26 -13.96 18.61
CA ARG A 217 19.70 -14.02 18.37
C ARG A 217 20.01 -13.95 16.88
N PHE A 218 21.03 -13.19 16.51
CA PHE A 218 21.55 -13.11 15.15
C PHE A 218 23.08 -13.20 15.14
N LYS A 219 23.68 -13.51 13.99
CA LYS A 219 25.14 -13.50 13.76
C LYS A 219 25.45 -12.52 12.64
N THR A 220 26.43 -11.64 12.81
CA THR A 220 26.98 -10.83 11.71
C THR A 220 27.75 -11.69 10.71
N LEU A 221 27.90 -11.19 9.48
CA LEU A 221 28.64 -11.84 8.40
C LEU A 221 30.17 -11.73 8.62
N GLU A 222 30.94 -12.47 7.83
CA GLU A 222 32.42 -12.41 7.84
C GLU A 222 32.99 -11.24 7.03
N GLY A 223 32.34 -10.93 5.89
CA GLY A 223 32.74 -9.89 4.96
C GLY A 223 32.03 -8.55 5.22
N GLU A 224 32.71 -7.47 4.84
CA GLU A 224 32.28 -6.07 5.04
C GLU A 224 31.96 -5.37 3.70
N GLU A 225 31.96 -6.12 2.60
CA GLU A 225 31.68 -5.61 1.24
C GLU A 225 30.32 -4.88 1.16
N LEU A 226 29.32 -5.39 1.87
CA LEU A 226 28.00 -4.76 1.95
C LEU A 226 27.95 -3.55 2.88
N ASP A 227 28.89 -3.40 3.82
CA ASP A 227 28.98 -2.21 4.66
C ASP A 227 29.47 -1.00 3.84
N ASP A 228 30.57 -1.16 3.11
CA ASP A 228 31.23 -0.04 2.43
C ASP A 228 30.81 0.19 0.97
N ALA A 229 30.21 -0.80 0.27
CA ALA A 229 29.74 -0.60 -1.11
C ALA A 229 28.65 0.46 -1.25
N ASP A 230 28.51 1.06 -2.43
CA ASP A 230 27.52 2.11 -2.69
C ASP A 230 26.11 1.57 -2.93
N LEU A 231 25.11 2.43 -2.72
CA LEU A 231 23.72 2.13 -3.07
C LEU A 231 23.58 2.17 -4.60
N ILE A 232 23.19 1.04 -5.19
CA ILE A 232 22.94 0.89 -6.62
C ILE A 232 21.44 0.67 -6.82
N ILE A 233 20.84 1.43 -7.73
CA ILE A 233 19.48 1.20 -8.25
C ILE A 233 19.58 0.42 -9.56
N SER A 234 18.76 -0.61 -9.73
CA SER A 234 18.72 -1.46 -10.92
C SER A 234 17.29 -1.86 -11.30
N ASN A 235 17.13 -2.49 -12.46
CA ASN A 235 15.87 -3.12 -12.91
C ASN A 235 14.64 -2.18 -12.87
N ILE A 236 14.84 -0.91 -13.23
CA ILE A 236 13.78 0.11 -13.27
C ILE A 236 12.78 -0.23 -14.38
N THR A 237 11.48 -0.23 -14.05
CA THR A 237 10.36 -0.31 -14.99
C THR A 237 9.35 0.82 -14.71
N PRO A 238 8.51 1.24 -15.68
CA PRO A 238 8.49 0.83 -17.09
C PRO A 238 9.68 1.41 -17.90
N ILE A 239 10.13 0.67 -18.91
CA ILE A 239 11.16 1.11 -19.87
C ILE A 239 10.58 1.58 -21.23
N SER A 240 9.27 1.44 -21.42
CA SER A 240 8.53 1.90 -22.61
C SER A 240 7.03 1.99 -22.34
N GLY A 241 6.30 2.75 -23.17
CA GLY A 241 4.84 2.94 -23.07
C GLY A 241 4.00 1.66 -23.27
N ASP A 242 4.53 0.68 -23.99
CA ASP A 242 3.86 -0.61 -24.23
C ASP A 242 3.84 -1.53 -22.99
N SER A 243 4.48 -1.15 -21.88
CA SER A 243 4.55 -1.96 -20.67
C SER A 243 3.15 -2.42 -20.19
N PRO A 244 2.99 -3.70 -19.77
CA PRO A 244 1.75 -4.17 -19.15
C PRO A 244 1.47 -3.45 -17.82
N GLN A 245 2.48 -2.83 -17.20
CA GLN A 245 2.36 -2.05 -15.97
C GLN A 245 1.74 -0.66 -16.16
N ILE A 246 1.52 -0.21 -17.39
CA ILE A 246 0.89 1.08 -17.70
C ILE A 246 -0.59 0.87 -18.05
N SER A 247 -1.48 1.70 -17.50
CA SER A 247 -2.90 1.77 -17.85
C SER A 247 -3.21 3.08 -18.59
N GLN A 248 -4.48 3.48 -18.62
CA GLN A 248 -4.90 4.77 -19.18
C GLN A 248 -4.68 5.92 -18.18
N THR A 249 -4.85 5.65 -16.87
CA THR A 249 -4.81 6.66 -15.80
C THR A 249 -3.82 6.32 -14.68
N SER A 250 -3.00 5.27 -14.87
CA SER A 250 -2.00 4.85 -13.89
C SER A 250 -0.78 4.18 -14.53
N ALA A 251 0.32 4.10 -13.79
CA ALA A 251 1.50 3.32 -14.15
C ALA A 251 2.17 2.74 -12.90
N GLN A 252 2.48 1.44 -12.91
CA GLN A 252 3.28 0.81 -11.88
C GLN A 252 4.78 0.95 -12.20
N VAL A 253 5.48 1.74 -11.39
CA VAL A 253 6.93 1.91 -11.41
C VAL A 253 7.55 0.89 -10.45
N THR A 254 8.53 0.11 -10.89
CA THR A 254 9.26 -0.83 -10.02
C THR A 254 10.77 -0.70 -10.19
N TRP A 255 11.54 -1.02 -9.16
CA TRP A 255 13.00 -1.12 -9.24
C TRP A 255 13.56 -1.98 -8.10
N GLN A 256 14.85 -2.28 -8.19
CA GLN A 256 15.59 -2.97 -7.13
C GLN A 256 16.75 -2.11 -6.63
N THR A 257 17.16 -2.37 -5.39
CA THR A 257 18.35 -1.81 -4.75
C THR A 257 19.27 -2.92 -4.25
N ASN A 258 20.58 -2.74 -4.29
CA ASN A 258 21.56 -3.76 -3.85
C ASN A 258 21.61 -4.01 -2.32
N ARG A 259 20.68 -3.40 -1.57
CA ARG A 259 20.57 -3.34 -0.11
C ARG A 259 19.20 -2.74 0.26
N PRO A 260 18.69 -2.90 1.50
CA PRO A 260 17.46 -2.25 1.92
C PRO A 260 17.60 -0.72 1.87
N ALA A 261 16.68 -0.08 1.18
CA ALA A 261 16.55 1.36 1.08
C ALA A 261 15.09 1.78 1.16
N ASP A 262 14.81 3.07 1.31
CA ASP A 262 13.48 3.58 0.99
C ASP A 262 13.32 3.67 -0.54
N GLY A 263 12.08 3.85 -0.98
CA GLY A 263 11.76 4.14 -2.36
C GLY A 263 10.99 5.43 -2.49
N ARG A 264 11.34 6.24 -3.48
CA ARG A 264 10.61 7.45 -3.88
C ARG A 264 10.58 7.55 -5.40
N VAL A 265 9.43 7.90 -5.95
CA VAL A 265 9.30 8.31 -7.35
C VAL A 265 9.00 9.81 -7.39
N ASP A 266 9.78 10.59 -8.13
CA ASP A 266 9.40 11.94 -8.59
C ASP A 266 8.85 11.80 -10.02
N TYR A 267 7.71 12.41 -10.35
CA TYR A 267 7.10 12.29 -11.68
C TYR A 267 6.31 13.54 -12.12
N GLY A 268 6.03 13.65 -13.43
CA GLY A 268 5.19 14.71 -14.00
C GLY A 268 5.31 14.83 -15.52
N GLU A 269 4.57 15.75 -16.13
CA GLU A 269 4.51 15.97 -17.59
C GLU A 269 5.78 16.64 -18.18
N SER A 270 6.85 16.77 -17.40
CA SER A 270 8.17 17.30 -17.84
C SER A 270 9.28 16.89 -16.87
N THR A 271 10.54 17.03 -17.28
CA THR A 271 11.74 16.79 -16.46
C THR A 271 11.89 17.69 -15.21
N ARG A 272 11.01 18.69 -15.04
CA ARG A 272 10.87 19.41 -13.76
C ARG A 272 10.22 18.56 -12.68
N TYR A 273 9.47 17.53 -13.09
CA TYR A 273 8.49 16.79 -12.30
C TYR A 273 7.46 17.73 -11.67
N GLY A 274 6.62 17.21 -10.77
CA GLY A 274 5.69 18.01 -9.97
C GLY A 274 5.14 17.20 -8.81
N GLU A 275 4.79 15.94 -9.09
CA GLU A 275 4.28 14.99 -8.12
C GLU A 275 5.38 14.06 -7.58
N LYS A 276 5.09 13.45 -6.43
CA LYS A 276 5.97 12.46 -5.80
C LYS A 276 5.18 11.44 -4.99
N VAL A 277 5.69 10.22 -4.92
CA VAL A 277 5.24 9.18 -3.96
C VAL A 277 6.46 8.59 -3.25
N SER A 278 6.31 8.10 -2.02
CA SER A 278 7.42 7.56 -1.23
C SER A 278 6.96 6.45 -0.28
N SER A 279 7.83 5.47 -0.01
CA SER A 279 7.56 4.36 0.90
C SER A 279 7.51 4.81 2.35
N THR A 280 6.59 4.24 3.12
CA THR A 280 6.77 4.11 4.58
C THR A 280 7.81 3.02 4.89
N PRO A 281 8.37 2.97 6.11
CA PRO A 281 9.12 1.81 6.59
C PRO A 281 8.32 0.49 6.49
N PRO A 282 8.99 -0.68 6.45
CA PRO A 282 10.44 -0.86 6.48
C PRO A 282 11.11 -0.58 5.13
N LYS A 283 12.41 -0.30 5.15
CA LYS A 283 13.24 -0.23 3.94
C LYS A 283 13.32 -1.60 3.26
N SER A 284 13.31 -1.60 1.93
CA SER A 284 13.19 -2.79 1.07
C SER A 284 14.30 -2.86 0.01
N ILE A 285 14.57 -4.07 -0.48
CA ILE A 285 15.39 -4.33 -1.67
C ILE A 285 14.57 -4.22 -2.97
N ASN A 286 13.27 -4.50 -2.90
CA ASN A 286 12.35 -4.46 -4.04
C ASN A 286 11.33 -3.34 -3.83
N HIS A 287 11.16 -2.49 -4.84
CA HIS A 287 10.31 -1.30 -4.80
C HIS A 287 9.23 -1.40 -5.86
N SER A 288 7.99 -1.05 -5.51
CA SER A 288 6.85 -1.05 -6.43
C SER A 288 5.85 0.01 -6.01
N PHE A 289 5.57 0.95 -6.91
CA PHE A 289 4.67 2.07 -6.68
C PHE A 289 3.68 2.19 -7.84
N VAL A 290 2.39 2.34 -7.53
CA VAL A 290 1.40 2.73 -8.54
C VAL A 290 1.28 4.25 -8.52
N LEU A 291 1.58 4.87 -9.65
CA LEU A 291 1.26 6.27 -9.92
C LEU A 291 -0.19 6.30 -10.44
N GLU A 292 -1.07 7.07 -9.81
CA GLU A 292 -2.51 7.11 -10.11
C GLU A 292 -2.97 8.51 -10.57
N ASN A 293 -4.19 8.60 -11.08
CA ASN A 293 -4.82 9.85 -11.54
C ASN A 293 -4.01 10.59 -12.63
N LEU A 294 -3.26 9.82 -13.43
CA LEU A 294 -2.54 10.32 -14.59
C LEU A 294 -3.52 10.67 -15.72
N LYS A 295 -3.16 11.67 -16.55
CA LYS A 295 -3.86 11.93 -17.80
C LYS A 295 -3.61 10.80 -18.79
N GLU A 296 -4.60 10.48 -19.60
CA GLU A 296 -4.51 9.52 -20.69
C GLU A 296 -3.68 10.02 -21.88
N GLY A 297 -3.10 9.10 -22.65
CA GLY A 297 -2.33 9.40 -23.89
C GLY A 297 -1.13 10.34 -23.70
N THR A 298 -0.72 10.58 -22.45
CA THR A 298 0.15 11.69 -22.04
C THR A 298 1.52 11.16 -21.68
N LEU A 299 2.56 11.85 -22.13
CA LEU A 299 3.94 11.52 -21.78
C LEU A 299 4.28 12.04 -20.39
N TYR A 300 4.72 11.14 -19.52
CA TYR A 300 5.21 11.40 -18.18
C TYR A 300 6.71 11.11 -18.10
N HIS A 301 7.43 12.05 -17.51
CA HIS A 301 8.78 11.89 -17.01
C HIS A 301 8.72 11.38 -15.57
N PHE A 302 9.63 10.49 -15.20
CA PHE A 302 9.83 10.05 -13.83
C PHE A 302 11.29 9.72 -13.54
N ARG A 303 11.66 9.80 -12.27
CA ARG A 303 12.91 9.24 -11.74
C ARG A 303 12.66 8.59 -10.39
N VAL A 304 13.52 7.65 -10.03
CA VAL A 304 13.48 6.99 -8.72
C VAL A 304 14.65 7.49 -7.85
N LYS A 305 14.38 7.74 -6.57
CA LYS A 305 15.37 7.98 -5.52
C LYS A 305 15.22 6.91 -4.45
N SER A 306 16.34 6.47 -3.89
CA SER A 306 16.42 5.62 -2.71
C SER A 306 17.52 6.10 -1.76
N GLU A 307 17.32 5.93 -0.46
CA GLU A 307 18.31 6.14 0.58
C GLU A 307 18.42 4.88 1.46
N ASP A 308 19.63 4.33 1.62
CA ASP A 308 19.84 3.05 2.30
C ASP A 308 19.82 3.16 3.84
N ILE A 309 19.98 2.02 4.51
CA ILE A 309 20.11 1.92 5.98
C ILE A 309 21.37 2.60 6.56
N PHE A 310 22.31 3.04 5.71
CA PHE A 310 23.51 3.79 6.09
C PHE A 310 23.39 5.30 5.80
N GLY A 311 22.32 5.74 5.12
CA GLY A 311 22.14 7.11 4.63
C GLY A 311 22.82 7.42 3.29
N LYS A 312 23.32 6.39 2.55
CA LYS A 312 23.78 6.56 1.17
C LYS A 312 22.59 6.74 0.24
N THR A 313 22.61 7.78 -0.59
CA THR A 313 21.54 8.08 -1.55
C THR A 313 21.91 7.70 -2.97
N ALA A 314 20.97 7.11 -3.71
CA ALA A 314 21.04 6.91 -5.15
C ALA A 314 19.83 7.56 -5.84
N VAL A 315 20.02 8.02 -7.07
CA VAL A 315 18.98 8.61 -7.93
C VAL A 315 19.17 8.08 -9.34
N SER A 316 18.10 7.68 -10.02
CA SER A 316 18.16 7.28 -11.43
C SER A 316 18.40 8.47 -12.35
N LEU A 317 18.64 8.17 -13.63
CA LEU A 317 18.40 9.13 -14.71
C LEU A 317 16.90 9.45 -14.83
N ASP A 318 16.57 10.39 -15.71
CA ASP A 318 15.19 10.60 -16.17
C ASP A 318 14.74 9.41 -17.04
N HIS A 319 13.54 8.90 -16.78
CA HIS A 319 12.87 7.86 -17.53
C HIS A 319 11.52 8.40 -18.03
N ILE A 320 11.05 7.90 -19.17
CA ILE A 320 9.77 8.32 -19.75
C ILE A 320 8.84 7.13 -19.98
N PHE A 321 7.54 7.38 -19.80
CA PHE A 321 6.48 6.53 -20.31
C PHE A 321 5.34 7.39 -20.85
N THR A 322 4.53 6.83 -21.73
CA THR A 322 3.26 7.44 -22.15
C THR A 322 2.14 6.59 -21.57
N THR A 323 1.17 7.20 -20.89
CA THR A 323 -0.06 6.50 -20.53
C THR A 323 -0.79 6.04 -21.79
N LYS A 324 -1.57 4.96 -21.68
CA LYS A 324 -2.43 4.55 -22.79
C LYS A 324 -3.50 5.62 -22.98
N SER A 325 -3.81 6.00 -24.21
CA SER A 325 -4.99 6.85 -24.45
C SER A 325 -6.23 6.10 -23.99
N ALA A 326 -7.30 6.82 -23.62
CA ALA A 326 -8.60 6.26 -23.93
C ALA A 326 -8.59 5.95 -25.43
N THR A 327 -8.93 4.72 -25.79
CA THR A 327 -9.79 4.63 -26.95
C THR A 327 -11.07 5.33 -26.56
N GLU A 328 -11.17 6.62 -26.91
CA GLU A 328 -12.34 6.97 -27.71
C GLU A 328 -12.47 5.84 -28.73
N VAL A 329 -13.58 5.13 -28.63
CA VAL A 329 -14.11 4.42 -29.78
C VAL A 329 -14.92 5.50 -30.49
N PRO A 330 -14.37 6.25 -31.47
CA PRO A 330 -15.22 6.60 -32.58
C PRO A 330 -15.77 5.26 -33.09
N GLU A 331 -17.05 5.20 -33.42
CA GLU A 331 -17.69 3.98 -33.89
C GLU A 331 -17.14 3.64 -35.29
N VAL A 332 -15.90 3.12 -35.34
CA VAL A 332 -15.26 2.66 -36.57
C VAL A 332 -16.06 1.44 -37.01
N PRO A 333 -16.81 1.51 -38.12
CA PRO A 333 -17.58 0.36 -38.59
C PRO A 333 -16.61 -0.79 -38.87
N LEU A 334 -17.06 -2.03 -38.64
CA LEU A 334 -16.23 -3.25 -38.65
C LEU A 334 -15.49 -3.50 -39.97
N LEU A 335 -14.37 -2.79 -40.10
CA LEU A 335 -13.35 -2.81 -41.13
C LEU A 335 -12.03 -2.79 -40.35
N SER A 336 -11.18 -3.82 -40.40
CA SER A 336 -11.13 -4.84 -41.45
C SER A 336 -10.24 -6.04 -41.10
N ILE A 337 -10.83 -7.07 -40.47
CA ILE A 337 -10.15 -8.39 -40.31
C ILE A 337 -9.79 -9.00 -41.69
N ASN A 338 -10.49 -8.57 -42.75
CA ASN A 338 -10.28 -8.99 -44.15
C ASN A 338 -9.06 -8.35 -44.85
N MET A 339 -8.28 -7.48 -44.20
CA MET A 339 -7.21 -6.70 -44.86
C MET A 339 -5.79 -7.01 -44.37
N VAL A 340 -5.63 -7.97 -43.46
CA VAL A 340 -4.33 -8.60 -43.15
C VAL A 340 -4.23 -9.94 -43.87
N THR A 341 -3.01 -10.42 -44.12
CA THR A 341 -2.80 -11.74 -44.72
C THR A 341 -3.28 -12.82 -43.75
N LYS A 342 -4.37 -13.51 -44.12
CA LYS A 342 -4.97 -14.57 -43.31
C LYS A 342 -4.00 -15.76 -43.17
N ALA A 343 -3.94 -16.33 -41.97
CA ALA A 343 -3.16 -17.54 -41.73
C ALA A 343 -3.78 -18.79 -42.36
N GLU A 344 -2.94 -19.58 -43.02
CA GLU A 344 -3.21 -20.93 -43.50
C GLU A 344 -3.19 -21.95 -42.36
N ALA A 345 -2.31 -21.73 -41.38
CA ALA A 345 -2.19 -22.52 -40.15
C ALA A 345 -1.57 -21.68 -39.01
N LEU A 346 -1.80 -22.13 -37.78
CA LEU A 346 -1.15 -21.61 -36.57
C LEU A 346 -0.36 -22.75 -35.91
N TYR A 347 0.93 -22.54 -35.69
CA TYR A 347 1.85 -23.56 -35.19
C TYR A 347 2.66 -23.09 -34.00
N LYS A 348 2.99 -24.03 -33.10
CA LYS A 348 4.08 -23.88 -32.13
C LYS A 348 4.83 -25.19 -31.98
N THR A 349 6.04 -25.16 -31.43
CA THR A 349 6.74 -26.39 -31.01
C THR A 349 6.28 -26.83 -29.61
N ALA A 350 6.63 -28.05 -29.21
CA ALA A 350 6.39 -28.50 -27.83
C ALA A 350 7.29 -27.80 -26.79
N THR A 351 8.38 -27.16 -27.23
CA THR A 351 9.46 -26.61 -26.38
C THR A 351 9.55 -25.09 -26.36
N SER A 352 8.87 -24.37 -27.25
CA SER A 352 8.81 -22.90 -27.25
C SER A 352 7.38 -22.38 -26.96
N PRO A 353 7.23 -21.25 -26.24
CA PRO A 353 5.96 -20.52 -26.18
C PRO A 353 5.64 -19.75 -27.47
N ASP A 354 6.59 -19.61 -28.40
CA ASP A 354 6.40 -18.87 -29.66
C ASP A 354 5.27 -19.46 -30.51
N VAL A 355 4.40 -18.59 -31.03
CA VAL A 355 3.34 -18.95 -31.97
C VAL A 355 3.66 -18.37 -33.34
N TYR A 356 3.66 -19.23 -34.36
CA TYR A 356 3.92 -18.87 -35.74
C TYR A 356 2.65 -18.99 -36.56
N ALA A 357 2.31 -17.95 -37.31
CA ALA A 357 1.29 -18.02 -38.36
C ALA A 357 1.95 -18.39 -39.69
N ILE A 358 1.34 -19.29 -40.44
CA ILE A 358 1.74 -19.59 -41.82
C ILE A 358 0.98 -18.65 -42.74
N LEU A 359 1.70 -17.70 -43.34
CA LEU A 359 1.18 -16.64 -44.20
C LEU A 359 1.81 -16.80 -45.60
N LYS A 360 1.01 -17.12 -46.63
CA LYS A 360 1.50 -17.38 -48.00
C LYS A 360 2.61 -18.46 -48.06
N GLY A 361 2.41 -19.56 -47.34
CA GLY A 361 3.43 -20.62 -47.21
C GLY A 361 4.73 -20.19 -46.51
N ARG A 362 4.71 -19.16 -45.65
CA ARG A 362 5.87 -18.68 -44.87
C ARG A 362 5.55 -18.55 -43.39
N LYS A 363 6.52 -18.82 -42.52
CA LYS A 363 6.36 -18.63 -41.07
C LYS A 363 6.55 -17.17 -40.68
N HIS A 364 5.56 -16.62 -39.98
CA HIS A 364 5.61 -15.30 -39.33
C HIS A 364 5.47 -15.48 -37.82
N LEU A 365 6.39 -14.92 -37.03
CA LEU A 365 6.33 -14.99 -35.57
C LEU A 365 5.32 -13.97 -35.05
N ILE A 366 4.25 -14.44 -34.39
CA ILE A 366 3.28 -13.58 -33.72
C ILE A 366 3.93 -13.01 -32.44
N PRO A 367 4.21 -11.70 -32.37
CA PRO A 367 5.12 -11.16 -31.36
C PRO A 367 4.49 -11.01 -29.97
N SER A 368 3.17 -11.10 -29.83
CA SER A 368 2.50 -11.08 -28.52
C SER A 368 1.09 -11.71 -28.54
N PRO A 369 0.57 -12.14 -27.37
CA PRO A 369 -0.84 -12.51 -27.20
C PRO A 369 -1.85 -11.42 -27.59
N SER A 370 -1.44 -10.14 -27.63
CA SER A 370 -2.31 -9.05 -28.06
C SER A 370 -2.45 -9.00 -29.58
N VAL A 371 -1.37 -9.22 -30.33
CA VAL A 371 -1.43 -9.37 -31.80
C VAL A 371 -2.19 -10.63 -32.19
N PHE A 372 -2.00 -11.73 -31.45
CA PHE A 372 -2.75 -12.98 -31.65
C PHE A 372 -4.28 -12.76 -31.58
N ARG A 373 -4.76 -12.04 -30.55
CA ARG A 373 -6.18 -11.69 -30.42
C ARG A 373 -6.66 -10.68 -31.46
N GLU A 374 -5.81 -9.74 -31.86
CA GLU A 374 -6.11 -8.71 -32.86
C GLU A 374 -6.34 -9.29 -34.26
N TYR A 375 -5.63 -10.37 -34.61
CA TYR A 375 -5.90 -11.16 -35.82
C TYR A 375 -7.13 -12.09 -35.69
N GLY A 376 -7.85 -12.05 -34.57
CA GLY A 376 -9.02 -12.91 -34.32
C GLY A 376 -8.67 -14.40 -34.14
N TYR A 377 -7.41 -14.74 -33.90
CA TYR A 377 -6.98 -16.13 -33.71
C TYR A 377 -7.43 -16.66 -32.34
N ARG A 378 -7.76 -17.95 -32.28
CA ARG A 378 -8.17 -18.65 -31.06
C ARG A 378 -7.08 -19.63 -30.65
N TRP A 379 -6.81 -19.76 -29.36
CA TRP A 379 -5.73 -20.63 -28.85
C TRP A 379 -5.95 -22.12 -29.17
N GLU A 380 -7.21 -22.52 -29.39
CA GLU A 380 -7.63 -23.85 -29.86
C GLU A 380 -7.27 -24.15 -31.33
N ASP A 381 -7.01 -23.13 -32.16
CA ASP A 381 -6.60 -23.32 -33.56
C ASP A 381 -5.08 -23.61 -33.71
N ILE A 382 -4.30 -23.46 -32.63
CA ILE A 382 -2.84 -23.67 -32.64
C ILE A 382 -2.53 -25.17 -32.57
N LYS A 383 -1.82 -25.68 -33.59
CA LYS A 383 -1.33 -27.07 -33.61
C LYS A 383 0.11 -27.14 -33.10
N VAL A 384 0.40 -28.12 -32.25
CA VAL A 384 1.77 -28.41 -31.82
C VAL A 384 2.45 -29.27 -32.89
N VAL A 385 3.60 -28.84 -33.37
CA VAL A 385 4.36 -29.48 -34.47
C VAL A 385 5.81 -29.75 -34.07
N ALA A 386 6.49 -30.62 -34.83
CA ALA A 386 7.93 -30.80 -34.71
C ALA A 386 8.68 -29.58 -35.25
N ALA A 387 9.86 -29.28 -34.71
CA ALA A 387 10.69 -28.16 -35.18
C ALA A 387 11.03 -28.28 -36.68
N SER A 388 11.36 -29.50 -37.14
CA SER A 388 11.65 -29.79 -38.55
C SER A 388 10.51 -29.39 -39.50
N GLN A 389 9.25 -29.60 -39.10
CA GLN A 389 8.08 -29.20 -39.90
C GLN A 389 7.94 -27.67 -39.94
N LEU A 390 8.31 -26.97 -38.87
CA LEU A 390 8.34 -25.51 -38.87
C LEU A 390 9.52 -24.96 -39.70
N ASP A 391 10.59 -25.73 -39.90
CA ASP A 391 11.76 -25.34 -40.69
C ASP A 391 11.63 -25.60 -42.20
N GLU A 392 10.61 -26.36 -42.63
CA GLU A 392 10.16 -26.40 -44.03
C GLU A 392 9.66 -25.02 -44.51
N TYR A 393 9.09 -24.21 -43.60
CA TYR A 393 8.58 -22.87 -43.91
C TYR A 393 9.69 -21.82 -43.84
N LYS A 394 9.92 -21.13 -44.96
CA LYS A 394 10.77 -19.93 -45.00
C LYS A 394 10.13 -18.79 -44.22
N ASP A 395 10.96 -17.90 -43.68
CA ASP A 395 10.49 -16.74 -42.92
C ASP A 395 9.71 -15.72 -43.77
N ALA A 396 8.69 -15.13 -43.18
CA ALA A 396 7.95 -13.97 -43.69
C ALA A 396 8.71 -12.66 -43.37
N LYS A 397 9.85 -12.44 -44.04
CA LYS A 397 10.71 -11.26 -43.81
C LYS A 397 10.28 -9.99 -44.54
N LEU A 398 9.30 -10.06 -45.45
CA LEU A 398 8.79 -8.93 -46.22
C LEU A 398 7.36 -8.63 -45.79
N VAL A 399 7.14 -7.44 -45.24
CA VAL A 399 5.87 -7.08 -44.63
C VAL A 399 5.45 -5.67 -45.02
N LYS A 400 4.14 -5.37 -45.00
CA LYS A 400 3.61 -4.01 -45.07
C LYS A 400 2.35 -3.87 -44.23
N LEU A 401 1.95 -2.63 -43.93
CA LEU A 401 0.64 -2.35 -43.34
C LEU A 401 -0.45 -2.38 -44.43
N PRO A 402 -1.71 -2.70 -44.08
CA PRO A 402 -2.86 -2.52 -44.96
C PRO A 402 -2.94 -1.08 -45.47
N HIS A 403 -3.31 -0.92 -46.74
CA HIS A 403 -3.35 0.37 -47.48
C HIS A 403 -2.05 1.17 -47.61
N GLU A 404 -0.97 0.84 -46.89
CA GLU A 404 0.32 1.47 -47.10
C GLU A 404 1.07 0.93 -48.33
N LYS A 405 1.88 1.82 -48.92
CA LYS A 405 2.84 1.50 -49.99
C LYS A 405 4.23 1.13 -49.45
N ASN A 406 4.49 1.40 -48.18
CA ASN A 406 5.77 1.15 -47.53
C ASN A 406 5.95 -0.35 -47.28
N VAL A 407 6.99 -0.94 -47.88
CA VAL A 407 7.40 -2.32 -47.61
C VAL A 407 8.58 -2.31 -46.63
N TYR A 408 8.55 -3.21 -45.66
CA TYR A 408 9.57 -3.35 -44.63
C TYR A 408 10.22 -4.73 -44.72
N PHE A 409 11.54 -4.77 -44.55
CA PHE A 409 12.31 -5.99 -44.32
C PHE A 409 12.51 -6.22 -42.82
N LEU A 410 12.24 -7.42 -42.32
CA LEU A 410 12.38 -7.79 -40.91
C LEU A 410 13.64 -8.60 -40.63
N TYR A 411 14.51 -8.08 -39.77
CA TYR A 411 15.65 -8.81 -39.20
C TYR A 411 15.18 -9.47 -37.88
N LEU A 412 14.51 -10.62 -38.01
CA LEU A 412 13.75 -11.27 -36.93
C LEU A 412 14.55 -11.45 -35.62
N GLU A 413 15.74 -12.03 -35.70
CA GLU A 413 16.67 -12.27 -34.58
C GLU A 413 17.02 -10.99 -33.81
N LYS A 414 17.14 -9.86 -34.52
CA LYS A 414 17.55 -8.56 -33.95
C LYS A 414 16.36 -7.73 -33.43
N LYS A 415 15.12 -8.16 -33.72
CA LYS A 415 13.86 -7.40 -33.52
C LYS A 415 13.96 -5.98 -34.08
N ILE A 416 14.51 -5.85 -35.31
CA ILE A 416 14.54 -4.59 -36.06
C ILE A 416 13.89 -4.71 -37.43
N LYS A 417 13.29 -3.62 -37.92
CA LYS A 417 12.72 -3.49 -39.27
C LYS A 417 13.46 -2.42 -40.08
N LYS A 418 13.46 -2.58 -41.40
CA LYS A 418 13.98 -1.59 -42.35
C LYS A 418 12.94 -1.28 -43.43
N ALA A 419 12.58 -0.01 -43.58
CA ALA A 419 11.83 0.45 -44.76
C ALA A 419 12.67 0.26 -46.04
N ILE A 420 12.03 -0.26 -47.09
CA ILE A 420 12.60 -0.44 -48.43
C ILE A 420 12.26 0.83 -49.23
N PRO A 421 13.22 1.72 -49.55
CA PRO A 421 12.90 3.10 -49.97
C PRO A 421 12.21 3.22 -51.34
N ASN A 422 12.35 2.23 -52.22
CA ASN A 422 11.75 2.19 -53.55
C ASN A 422 11.90 0.79 -54.19
N GLU A 423 11.20 0.58 -55.32
CA GLU A 423 11.24 -0.64 -56.12
C GLU A 423 12.65 -1.05 -56.58
N LYS A 424 13.52 -0.10 -56.96
CA LYS A 424 14.90 -0.43 -57.36
C LYS A 424 15.68 -1.06 -56.21
N VAL A 425 15.46 -0.61 -54.97
CA VAL A 425 16.03 -1.26 -53.79
C VAL A 425 15.38 -2.64 -53.55
N PHE A 426 14.05 -2.74 -53.61
CA PHE A 426 13.32 -4.01 -53.45
C PHE A 426 13.86 -5.12 -54.37
N LEU A 427 13.89 -4.85 -55.68
CA LEU A 427 14.35 -5.80 -56.69
C LEU A 427 15.85 -6.12 -56.57
N SER A 428 16.66 -5.20 -56.05
CA SER A 428 18.11 -5.42 -55.88
C SER A 428 18.49 -6.48 -54.84
N TYR A 429 17.54 -6.91 -54.00
CA TYR A 429 17.70 -8.05 -53.09
C TYR A 429 17.12 -9.37 -53.66
N GLY A 430 16.60 -9.37 -54.89
CA GLY A 430 15.94 -10.53 -55.49
C GLY A 430 14.56 -10.84 -54.89
N HIS A 431 13.98 -9.91 -54.13
CA HIS A 431 12.64 -10.03 -53.54
C HIS A 431 11.53 -10.00 -54.61
N LYS A 432 10.41 -10.66 -54.33
CA LYS A 432 9.22 -10.67 -55.19
C LYS A 432 8.00 -10.12 -54.47
N TRP A 433 7.14 -9.39 -55.18
CA TRP A 433 5.99 -8.70 -54.60
C TRP A 433 4.99 -9.67 -53.96
N GLU A 434 4.89 -10.89 -54.49
CA GLU A 434 4.06 -11.98 -53.96
C GLU A 434 4.45 -12.39 -52.52
N GLU A 435 5.74 -12.28 -52.17
CA GLU A 435 6.31 -12.67 -50.87
C GLU A 435 5.91 -11.73 -49.71
N ILE A 436 5.40 -10.54 -50.03
CA ILE A 436 5.01 -9.54 -49.03
C ILE A 436 3.72 -9.98 -48.32
N VAL A 437 3.75 -10.04 -47.00
CA VAL A 437 2.55 -10.26 -46.17
C VAL A 437 2.04 -8.95 -45.57
N GLU A 438 0.73 -8.83 -45.42
CA GLU A 438 0.07 -7.68 -44.79
C GLU A 438 -0.15 -8.00 -43.31
N ILE A 439 0.47 -7.23 -42.43
CA ILE A 439 0.45 -7.42 -40.97
C ILE A 439 -0.12 -6.17 -40.28
N SER A 440 -0.63 -6.29 -39.06
CA SER A 440 -1.17 -5.14 -38.36
C SER A 440 -0.08 -4.19 -37.85
N SER A 441 -0.47 -2.95 -37.54
CA SER A 441 0.43 -1.95 -36.95
C SER A 441 1.02 -2.44 -35.62
N ARG A 442 0.26 -3.18 -34.79
CA ARG A 442 0.74 -3.72 -33.51
C ARG A 442 1.77 -4.84 -33.69
N ASP A 443 1.71 -5.57 -34.80
CA ASP A 443 2.73 -6.55 -35.18
C ASP A 443 4.01 -5.84 -35.64
N LEU A 444 3.88 -4.86 -36.55
CA LEU A 444 5.02 -4.13 -37.11
C LEU A 444 5.81 -3.32 -36.08
N VAL A 445 5.17 -2.76 -35.04
CA VAL A 445 5.89 -2.02 -33.97
C VAL A 445 6.68 -2.93 -33.03
N ALA A 446 6.46 -4.25 -33.02
CA ALA A 446 7.31 -5.20 -32.30
C ALA A 446 8.73 -5.30 -32.88
N TYR A 447 8.97 -4.65 -34.03
CA TYR A 447 10.27 -4.51 -34.68
C TYR A 447 10.68 -3.03 -34.68
N SER A 448 11.72 -2.71 -33.91
CA SER A 448 12.27 -1.35 -33.81
C SER A 448 12.93 -0.88 -35.11
N ASP A 449 12.83 0.40 -35.47
CA ASP A 449 13.37 0.88 -36.74
C ASP A 449 14.90 0.88 -36.77
N ILE A 450 15.46 0.40 -37.87
CA ILE A 450 16.90 0.38 -38.10
C ILE A 450 17.44 1.82 -38.15
N LYS A 451 18.48 2.07 -37.35
CA LYS A 451 19.25 3.33 -37.41
C LYS A 451 20.66 3.14 -37.93
N LEU A 452 21.21 1.93 -37.91
CA LEU A 452 22.61 1.65 -38.22
C LEU A 452 22.71 0.60 -39.32
N VAL A 453 23.45 0.90 -40.39
CA VAL A 453 23.63 0.00 -41.55
C VAL A 453 25.08 -0.13 -41.95
N LYS A 454 25.45 -1.29 -42.52
CA LYS A 454 26.70 -1.48 -43.27
C LYS A 454 26.47 -2.35 -44.51
N THR A 455 27.34 -2.22 -45.51
CA THR A 455 27.41 -3.21 -46.59
C THR A 455 28.08 -4.50 -46.12
N GLN A 456 27.76 -5.64 -46.74
CA GLN A 456 28.36 -6.93 -46.42
C GLN A 456 29.90 -6.91 -46.51
N ASP A 457 30.45 -6.28 -47.55
CA ASP A 457 31.87 -6.39 -47.92
C ASP A 457 32.76 -5.26 -47.38
N LYS A 458 32.22 -4.35 -46.55
CA LYS A 458 32.98 -3.22 -45.97
C LYS A 458 32.67 -3.01 -44.49
N PRO A 459 33.68 -2.67 -43.67
CA PRO A 459 33.48 -2.44 -42.23
C PRO A 459 32.79 -1.12 -41.90
N SER A 460 32.76 -0.15 -42.83
CA SER A 460 32.18 1.19 -42.64
C SER A 460 30.70 1.12 -42.26
N VAL A 461 30.37 1.70 -41.10
CA VAL A 461 28.99 1.79 -40.59
C VAL A 461 28.45 3.20 -40.86
N TYR A 462 27.15 3.29 -41.13
CA TYR A 462 26.44 4.53 -41.39
C TYR A 462 25.22 4.63 -40.48
N LEU A 463 24.99 5.82 -39.91
CA LEU A 463 23.72 6.17 -39.28
C LEU A 463 22.72 6.61 -40.36
N LEU A 464 21.50 6.07 -40.33
CA LEU A 464 20.37 6.56 -41.12
C LEU A 464 19.58 7.57 -40.28
N GLU A 465 19.62 8.84 -40.67
CA GLU A 465 19.01 9.95 -39.93
C GLU A 465 18.59 11.07 -40.88
N GLY A 466 17.39 11.64 -40.68
CA GLY A 466 16.87 12.72 -41.53
C GLY A 466 16.71 12.36 -43.01
N GLY A 467 16.61 11.07 -43.33
CA GLY A 467 16.59 10.56 -44.71
C GLY A 467 17.97 10.45 -45.38
N ALA A 468 19.07 10.76 -44.68
CA ALA A 468 20.43 10.66 -45.19
C ALA A 468 21.23 9.52 -44.51
N LYS A 469 22.31 9.07 -45.16
CA LYS A 469 23.33 8.21 -44.56
C LYS A 469 24.50 9.06 -44.06
N LYS A 470 24.79 9.01 -42.76
CA LYS A 470 25.93 9.70 -42.12
C LYS A 470 27.04 8.69 -41.82
N PRO A 471 28.23 8.77 -42.45
CA PRO A 471 29.32 7.85 -42.17
C PRO A 471 29.80 8.00 -40.73
N ILE A 472 30.10 6.89 -40.03
CA ILE A 472 30.71 6.91 -38.70
C ILE A 472 32.22 6.72 -38.86
N PHE A 473 33.03 7.63 -38.28
CA PHE A 473 34.47 7.70 -38.54
C PHE A 473 35.27 6.48 -38.06
N SER A 474 35.00 5.97 -36.85
CA SER A 474 35.70 4.81 -36.29
C SER A 474 34.82 4.00 -35.32
N ALA A 475 35.31 2.83 -34.92
CA ALA A 475 34.70 2.01 -33.86
C ALA A 475 34.65 2.73 -32.50
N GLU A 476 35.71 3.48 -32.16
CA GLU A 476 35.75 4.31 -30.94
C GLU A 476 34.63 5.37 -30.97
N VAL A 477 34.40 6.02 -32.11
CA VAL A 477 33.29 6.97 -32.26
C VAL A 477 31.94 6.26 -32.13
N PHE A 478 31.78 5.08 -32.72
CA PHE A 478 30.56 4.29 -32.61
C PHE A 478 30.22 3.98 -31.14
N GLU A 479 31.21 3.53 -30.37
CA GLU A 479 31.06 3.18 -28.95
C GLU A 479 30.87 4.42 -28.06
N ARG A 480 31.63 5.48 -28.28
CA ARG A 480 31.52 6.77 -27.57
C ARG A 480 30.18 7.47 -27.81
N ARG A 481 29.49 7.16 -28.91
CA ARG A 481 28.12 7.62 -29.21
C ARG A 481 27.02 6.72 -28.62
N GLY A 482 27.39 5.63 -27.93
CA GLY A 482 26.45 4.69 -27.32
C GLY A 482 25.69 3.83 -28.34
N TYR A 483 26.24 3.62 -29.54
CA TYR A 483 25.62 2.78 -30.56
C TYR A 483 25.83 1.29 -30.29
N ASP A 484 24.83 0.48 -30.62
CA ASP A 484 24.84 -0.97 -30.39
C ASP A 484 25.25 -1.73 -31.66
N TRP A 485 26.39 -2.43 -31.60
CA TRP A 485 26.90 -3.30 -32.67
C TRP A 485 25.90 -4.39 -33.08
N SER A 486 25.05 -4.86 -32.14
CA SER A 486 24.00 -5.83 -32.40
C SER A 486 22.90 -5.29 -33.32
N LYS A 487 22.63 -3.98 -33.29
CA LYS A 487 21.54 -3.32 -34.02
C LYS A 487 21.92 -2.86 -35.43
N ILE A 488 23.16 -3.09 -35.87
CA ILE A 488 23.56 -2.87 -37.26
C ILE A 488 22.89 -3.91 -38.16
N GLY A 489 22.09 -3.47 -39.12
CA GLY A 489 21.62 -4.32 -40.22
C GLY A 489 22.59 -4.33 -41.40
N VAL A 490 22.66 -5.45 -42.11
CA VAL A 490 23.42 -5.56 -43.36
C VAL A 490 22.49 -5.18 -44.52
N VAL A 491 22.98 -4.31 -45.39
CA VAL A 491 22.29 -3.83 -46.60
C VAL A 491 23.17 -4.06 -47.83
N ASN A 492 22.57 -4.11 -49.02
CA ASN A 492 23.34 -4.13 -50.27
C ASN A 492 23.77 -2.70 -50.68
N LYS A 493 24.62 -2.58 -51.70
CA LYS A 493 25.09 -1.27 -52.19
C LYS A 493 23.96 -0.40 -52.75
N THR A 494 23.02 -0.96 -53.50
CA THR A 494 21.89 -0.23 -54.12
C THR A 494 21.00 0.42 -53.07
N ASP A 495 20.77 -0.25 -51.95
CA ASP A 495 20.04 0.25 -50.80
C ASP A 495 20.80 1.41 -50.13
N LEU A 496 22.07 1.20 -49.77
CA LEU A 496 22.90 2.24 -49.15
C LEU A 496 23.03 3.47 -50.06
N ASP A 497 23.17 3.29 -51.38
CA ASP A 497 23.27 4.37 -52.36
C ASP A 497 21.92 5.05 -52.66
N SER A 498 20.80 4.55 -52.14
CA SER A 498 19.49 5.24 -52.24
C SER A 498 19.34 6.43 -51.29
N TYR A 499 20.20 6.54 -50.26
CA TYR A 499 20.25 7.66 -49.32
C TYR A 499 21.32 8.69 -49.72
N PRO A 500 21.06 10.01 -49.70
CA PRO A 500 22.13 11.02 -49.82
C PRO A 500 23.13 10.89 -48.67
N THR A 501 24.41 11.20 -48.95
CA THR A 501 25.46 11.19 -47.91
C THR A 501 25.42 12.49 -47.12
N GLY A 502 25.14 12.39 -45.82
CA GLY A 502 25.23 13.49 -44.86
C GLY A 502 26.62 13.61 -44.23
N GLU A 503 26.76 14.56 -43.31
CA GLU A 503 28.01 14.81 -42.59
C GLU A 503 28.52 13.57 -41.82
N MET A 504 29.85 13.48 -41.69
CA MET A 504 30.51 12.40 -40.97
C MET A 504 30.37 12.58 -39.46
N ILE A 505 30.04 11.50 -38.75
CA ILE A 505 29.96 11.45 -37.30
C ILE A 505 31.37 11.19 -36.76
N LEU A 506 31.89 12.19 -36.05
CA LEU A 506 33.22 12.23 -35.42
C LEU A 506 33.19 11.94 -33.91
#